data_AF-A0A3C1WTN3-F1
#
_entry.id   AF-A0A3C1WTN3-F1
#
_cell.length_a   1.000
_cell.length_b   1.000
_cell.length_c   1.000
_cell.angle_alpha   90.00
_cell.angle_beta   90.00
_cell.angle_gamma   90.00
#
_symmetry.space_group_name_H-M   'P 1'
#
loop_
_entity.id
_entity.type
_entity.pdbx_description
1 polymer ?
#
loop_
_entity_poly.entity_id
_entity_poly.type
_entity_poly.pdbx_seq_one_letter_code
_entity_poly.pdbx_strand_id
1 'polypeptide(L)'
;MGGSSNAAGQNTSINGDSKDQSKPVLNPGESEEVKPGRKSSPAECETCKNRKYQDGSDEANVSFKAAAHVSPQAAGAAVRAHEGMHVSNAYKKAAENGGKVLQASVQIHTSVCPECGRVYVSGGTTTTQIKYTNDAQPYQANAKSSDAANGAIGGNFDSAA
;
A
#
# COMPACT_ATOMS: atom_id res chain seq x y z
N MET A 1 -75.58 -8.36 -27.77
CA MET A 1 -75.92 -8.70 -26.38
C MET A 1 -74.74 -9.48 -25.83
N GLY A 2 -73.71 -8.81 -25.28
CA GLY A 2 -73.54 -8.57 -23.83
C GLY A 2 -73.04 -9.86 -23.15
N GLY A 3 -71.95 -9.97 -22.38
CA GLY A 3 -70.96 -9.07 -21.80
C GLY A 3 -70.24 -9.85 -20.67
N SER A 4 -69.02 -9.42 -20.32
CA SER A 4 -68.29 -9.63 -19.05
C SER A 4 -67.64 -10.99 -18.68
N SER A 5 -66.29 -10.98 -18.77
CA SER A 5 -65.28 -11.18 -17.71
C SER A 5 -65.46 -12.21 -16.58
N ASN A 6 -64.45 -13.07 -16.37
CA ASN A 6 -63.64 -13.05 -15.12
C ASN A 6 -62.41 -13.98 -15.15
N ALA A 7 -61.36 -13.50 -14.50
CA ALA A 7 -60.06 -14.12 -14.30
C ALA A 7 -60.04 -15.08 -13.09
N ALA A 8 -59.14 -16.07 -13.11
CA ALA A 8 -58.38 -16.53 -11.94
C ALA A 8 -57.44 -17.69 -12.36
N GLY A 9 -56.22 -17.34 -12.76
CA GLY A 9 -55.09 -18.26 -12.64
C GLY A 9 -54.43 -18.03 -11.30
N GLN A 10 -54.19 -19.09 -10.54
CA GLN A 10 -53.17 -19.12 -9.47
C GLN A 10 -52.82 -20.56 -9.19
N ASN A 11 -51.70 -20.98 -9.78
CA ASN A 11 -51.02 -22.24 -9.52
C ASN A 11 -49.99 -22.03 -8.41
N THR A 12 -49.73 -23.11 -7.71
CA THR A 12 -49.03 -23.33 -6.44
C THR A 12 -47.62 -22.75 -6.27
N SER A 13 -47.38 -22.19 -5.08
CA SER A 13 -46.31 -22.50 -4.10
C SER A 13 -44.88 -22.75 -4.60
N ILE A 14 -43.93 -21.87 -4.25
CA ILE A 14 -42.70 -22.26 -3.52
C ILE A 14 -41.96 -21.05 -2.94
N ASN A 15 -41.46 -21.29 -1.73
CA ASN A 15 -40.70 -20.43 -0.84
C ASN A 15 -39.39 -19.90 -1.45
N GLY A 16 -38.95 -18.73 -0.99
CA GLY A 16 -37.58 -18.27 -1.21
C GLY A 16 -37.36 -16.79 -0.92
N ASP A 17 -37.45 -16.39 0.35
CA ASP A 17 -36.73 -15.21 0.83
C ASP A 17 -35.23 -15.44 0.61
N SER A 18 -34.69 -14.90 -0.48
CA SER A 18 -33.26 -14.71 -0.65
C SER A 18 -33.03 -13.26 -1.00
N LYS A 19 -32.60 -12.51 0.01
CA LYS A 19 -31.97 -11.21 -0.13
C LYS A 19 -30.72 -11.38 -1.00
N ASP A 20 -30.86 -11.29 -2.31
CA ASP A 20 -29.74 -11.01 -3.19
C ASP A 20 -29.53 -9.49 -3.23
N GLN A 21 -28.94 -8.98 -2.15
CA GLN A 21 -28.29 -7.68 -2.18
C GLN A 21 -26.85 -7.97 -2.61
N SER A 22 -26.61 -8.07 -3.91
CA SER A 22 -25.26 -8.18 -4.48
C SER A 22 -24.46 -6.97 -4.00
N LYS A 23 -23.62 -7.15 -2.99
CA LYS A 23 -22.77 -6.08 -2.46
C LYS A 23 -21.80 -5.63 -3.57
N PRO A 24 -21.43 -4.34 -3.61
CA PRO A 24 -20.56 -3.82 -4.65
C PRO A 24 -19.15 -4.42 -4.56
N VAL A 25 -18.63 -4.90 -5.70
CA VAL A 25 -17.24 -5.35 -5.83
C VAL A 25 -16.33 -4.11 -5.89
N LEU A 26 -15.59 -3.83 -4.82
CA LEU A 26 -14.69 -2.68 -4.71
C LEU A 26 -13.29 -2.97 -5.24
N ASN A 27 -12.83 -4.20 -5.01
CA ASN A 27 -11.52 -4.71 -5.39
C ASN A 27 -11.70 -5.88 -6.39
N PRO A 28 -11.72 -5.60 -7.71
CA PRO A 28 -11.92 -6.65 -8.71
C PRO A 28 -10.81 -7.70 -8.68
N GLY A 29 -11.16 -8.97 -8.86
CA GLY A 29 -10.22 -10.10 -8.88
C GLY A 29 -9.83 -10.63 -7.50
N GLU A 30 -10.41 -10.09 -6.43
CA GLU A 30 -10.25 -10.55 -5.06
C GLU A 30 -11.36 -11.54 -4.67
N SER A 31 -11.14 -12.31 -3.60
CA SER A 31 -12.14 -13.27 -3.11
C SER A 31 -13.37 -12.55 -2.56
N GLU A 32 -14.55 -13.05 -2.92
CA GLU A 32 -15.86 -12.61 -2.38
C GLU A 32 -16.22 -13.34 -1.06
N GLU A 33 -15.42 -14.32 -0.63
CA GLU A 33 -15.66 -15.05 0.60
C GLU A 33 -15.26 -14.24 1.83
N VAL A 34 -16.18 -14.16 2.80
CA VAL A 34 -15.91 -13.54 4.10
C VAL A 34 -15.27 -14.58 5.02
N LYS A 35 -14.04 -14.32 5.45
CA LYS A 35 -13.33 -15.22 6.39
C LYS A 35 -13.98 -15.18 7.78
N PRO A 36 -13.95 -16.28 8.56
CA PRO A 36 -14.46 -16.30 9.93
C PRO A 36 -13.85 -15.17 10.78
N GLY A 37 -14.70 -14.42 11.49
CA GLY A 37 -14.26 -13.31 12.33
C GLY A 37 -13.73 -12.08 11.56
N ARG A 38 -14.13 -11.90 10.29
CA ARG A 38 -13.85 -10.71 9.48
C ARG A 38 -15.13 -9.98 9.10
N LYS A 39 -15.00 -8.68 8.86
CA LYS A 39 -16.13 -7.77 8.61
C LYS A 39 -16.59 -7.81 7.16
N SER A 40 -15.69 -8.06 6.24
CA SER A 40 -15.93 -8.08 4.79
C SER A 40 -15.04 -9.11 4.08
N SER A 41 -15.42 -9.45 2.86
CA SER A 41 -14.55 -10.19 1.96
C SER A 41 -13.48 -9.25 1.38
N PRO A 42 -12.34 -9.78 0.90
CA PRO A 42 -11.36 -8.98 0.18
C PRO A 42 -11.95 -8.17 -1.00
N ALA A 43 -12.90 -8.73 -1.75
CA ALA A 43 -13.59 -8.07 -2.87
C ALA A 43 -14.41 -6.85 -2.44
N GLU A 44 -15.03 -6.91 -1.26
CA GLU A 44 -15.90 -5.86 -0.68
C GLU A 44 -15.18 -4.96 0.33
N CYS A 45 -13.85 -5.05 0.42
CA CYS A 45 -13.11 -4.36 1.49
C CYS A 45 -12.80 -2.89 1.17
N GLU A 46 -13.42 -1.99 1.94
CA GLU A 46 -13.24 -0.54 1.85
C GLU A 46 -11.85 -0.09 2.30
N THR A 47 -11.31 -0.65 3.39
CA THR A 47 -9.93 -0.35 3.81
C THR A 47 -8.94 -0.63 2.68
N CYS A 48 -9.10 -1.76 2.00
CA CYS A 48 -8.20 -2.15 0.92
C CYS A 48 -8.34 -1.25 -0.30
N LYS A 49 -9.56 -0.79 -0.58
CA LYS A 49 -9.87 0.11 -1.69
C LYS A 49 -9.32 1.52 -1.48
N ASN A 50 -9.43 2.03 -0.26
CA ASN A 50 -9.15 3.43 0.05
C ASN A 50 -7.73 3.67 0.59
N ARG A 51 -7.03 2.58 0.96
CA ARG A 51 -5.63 2.63 1.40
C ARG A 51 -4.74 3.33 0.37
N LYS A 52 -3.88 4.21 0.89
CA LYS A 52 -2.85 4.90 0.11
C LYS A 52 -1.46 4.66 0.70
N TYR A 53 -0.49 4.62 -0.20
CA TYR A 53 0.93 4.59 0.11
C TYR A 53 1.50 6.00 -0.06
N GLN A 54 2.32 6.44 0.91
CA GLN A 54 2.98 7.73 0.86
C GLN A 54 4.37 7.64 1.47
N ASP A 55 5.36 8.06 0.68
CA ASP A 55 6.71 8.20 1.16
C ASP A 55 6.88 9.47 2.01
N GLY A 56 7.29 9.28 3.26
CA GLY A 56 7.59 10.32 4.22
C GLY A 56 9.06 10.72 4.29
N SER A 57 9.93 10.20 3.42
CA SER A 57 11.32 10.64 3.37
C SER A 57 11.47 12.07 2.83
N ASP A 58 12.61 12.70 3.06
CA ASP A 58 12.92 14.04 2.54
C ASP A 58 13.37 14.05 1.06
N GLU A 59 13.52 12.88 0.42
CA GLU A 59 14.08 12.79 -0.93
C GLU A 59 13.09 13.17 -2.04
N ALA A 60 12.98 14.43 -2.45
CA ALA A 60 12.00 14.89 -3.46
C ALA A 60 11.94 14.09 -4.78
N ASN A 61 13.04 13.44 -5.17
CA ASN A 61 13.17 12.69 -6.42
C ASN A 61 12.75 11.22 -6.31
N VAL A 62 11.83 10.89 -5.41
CA VAL A 62 11.21 9.56 -5.35
C VAL A 62 9.72 9.53 -5.62
N SER A 63 9.20 8.34 -5.95
CA SER A 63 7.77 8.12 -6.17
C SER A 63 6.98 8.26 -4.86
N PHE A 64 5.66 8.40 -4.96
CA PHE A 64 4.75 8.40 -3.81
C PHE A 64 4.94 9.53 -2.78
N LYS A 65 5.55 10.67 -3.16
CA LYS A 65 5.56 11.87 -2.31
C LYS A 65 4.18 12.38 -1.94
N ALA A 66 3.26 12.34 -2.90
CA ALA A 66 1.84 12.48 -2.64
C ALA A 66 1.24 11.10 -2.40
N ALA A 67 0.32 10.99 -1.44
CA ALA A 67 -0.39 9.76 -1.14
C ALA A 67 -1.11 9.24 -2.40
N ALA A 68 -0.75 8.03 -2.84
CA ALA A 68 -1.35 7.39 -4.00
C ALA A 68 -1.96 6.05 -3.61
N HIS A 69 -3.08 5.71 -4.24
CA HIS A 69 -3.65 4.38 -4.09
C HIS A 69 -2.77 3.35 -4.79
N VAL A 70 -2.45 2.27 -4.07
CA VAL A 70 -1.74 1.12 -4.61
C VAL A 70 -2.58 -0.10 -4.31
N SER A 71 -2.98 -0.81 -5.36
CA SER A 71 -3.76 -2.02 -5.17
C SER A 71 -2.92 -3.03 -4.38
N PRO A 72 -3.54 -3.82 -3.50
CA PRO A 72 -2.78 -4.73 -2.65
C PRO A 72 -2.00 -5.81 -3.41
N GLN A 73 -2.53 -6.23 -4.56
CA GLN A 73 -1.83 -7.10 -5.52
C GLN A 73 -0.55 -6.43 -6.07
N ALA A 74 -0.62 -5.13 -6.39
CA ALA A 74 0.50 -4.36 -6.94
C ALA A 74 1.46 -3.83 -5.87
N ALA A 75 1.03 -3.79 -4.60
CA ALA A 75 1.76 -3.16 -3.51
C ALA A 75 3.19 -3.69 -3.35
N GLY A 76 3.39 -5.01 -3.43
CA GLY A 76 4.74 -5.57 -3.31
C GLY A 76 5.71 -5.08 -4.37
N ALA A 77 5.30 -5.06 -5.65
CA ALA A 77 6.14 -4.58 -6.73
C ALA A 77 6.37 -3.07 -6.66
N ALA A 78 5.30 -2.30 -6.39
CA ALA A 78 5.37 -0.85 -6.30
C ALA A 78 6.29 -0.37 -5.17
N VAL A 79 6.14 -0.93 -3.97
CA VAL A 79 6.98 -0.58 -2.82
C VAL A 79 8.43 -0.99 -3.06
N ARG A 80 8.69 -2.21 -3.56
CA ARG A 80 10.05 -2.62 -3.90
C ARG A 80 10.73 -1.71 -4.92
N ALA A 81 10.01 -1.28 -5.95
CA ALA A 81 10.51 -0.34 -6.93
C ALA A 81 10.82 1.02 -6.29
N HIS A 82 9.92 1.52 -5.45
CA HIS A 82 10.09 2.76 -4.70
C HIS A 82 11.33 2.73 -3.78
N GLU A 83 11.48 1.68 -2.96
CA GLU A 83 12.66 1.52 -2.11
C GLU A 83 13.95 1.40 -2.93
N GLY A 84 13.89 0.77 -4.10
CA GLY A 84 15.01 0.74 -5.04
C GLY A 84 15.44 2.14 -5.50
N MET A 85 14.54 3.11 -5.53
CA MET A 85 14.86 4.49 -5.88
C MET A 85 15.67 5.18 -4.76
N HIS A 86 15.32 4.95 -3.49
CA HIS A 86 16.12 5.40 -2.35
C HIS A 86 17.54 4.83 -2.40
N VAL A 87 17.66 3.53 -2.69
CA VAL A 87 18.97 2.89 -2.86
C VAL A 87 19.76 3.57 -3.99
N SER A 88 19.14 3.79 -5.16
CA SER A 88 19.81 4.45 -6.28
C SER A 88 20.25 5.88 -5.94
N ASN A 89 19.43 6.63 -5.19
CA ASN A 89 19.77 7.98 -4.76
C ASN A 89 20.94 7.98 -3.79
N ALA A 90 21.03 7.03 -2.86
CA ALA A 90 22.17 6.89 -1.96
C ALA A 90 23.48 6.63 -2.72
N TYR A 91 23.46 5.76 -3.74
CA TYR A 91 24.64 5.53 -4.59
C TYR A 91 25.07 6.78 -5.36
N LYS A 92 24.11 7.56 -5.90
CA LYS A 92 24.41 8.83 -6.59
C LYS A 92 25.01 9.86 -5.64
N LYS A 93 24.38 10.07 -4.47
CA LYS A 93 24.87 10.99 -3.42
C LYS A 93 26.27 10.63 -2.97
N ALA A 94 26.55 9.34 -2.78
CA ALA A 94 27.89 8.87 -2.46
C ALA A 94 28.89 9.25 -3.57
N ALA A 95 28.58 8.93 -4.83
CA ALA A 95 29.48 9.23 -5.95
C ALA A 95 29.75 10.74 -6.13
N GLU A 96 28.73 11.59 -6.00
CA GLU A 96 28.83 13.05 -6.15
C GLU A 96 29.66 13.70 -5.05
N ASN A 97 29.58 13.19 -3.82
CA ASN A 97 30.23 13.78 -2.64
C ASN A 97 31.54 13.05 -2.25
N GLY A 98 32.09 12.23 -3.14
CA GLY A 98 33.33 11.48 -2.87
C GLY A 98 33.19 10.44 -1.76
N GLY A 99 31.98 9.95 -1.53
CA GLY A 99 31.65 8.88 -0.61
C GLY A 99 31.56 7.51 -1.27
N LYS A 100 31.60 6.47 -0.45
CA LYS A 100 31.40 5.07 -0.84
C LYS A 100 30.26 4.47 0.00
N VAL A 101 29.25 3.94 -0.67
CA VAL A 101 28.20 3.15 0.00
C VAL A 101 28.84 1.88 0.56
N LEU A 102 28.77 1.71 1.87
CA LEU A 102 29.21 0.50 2.57
C LEU A 102 28.09 -0.55 2.60
N GLN A 103 26.86 -0.09 2.77
CA GLN A 103 25.69 -0.93 2.91
C GLN A 103 24.46 -0.20 2.37
N ALA A 104 23.62 -0.93 1.65
CA ALA A 104 22.28 -0.51 1.26
C ALA A 104 21.36 -1.73 1.35
N SER A 105 20.29 -1.63 2.15
CA SER A 105 19.30 -2.69 2.31
C SER A 105 17.91 -2.13 2.25
N VAL A 106 17.00 -2.96 1.74
CA VAL A 106 15.57 -2.69 1.73
C VAL A 106 14.88 -3.72 2.61
N GLN A 107 14.09 -3.24 3.57
CA GLN A 107 13.18 -4.04 4.36
C GLN A 107 11.76 -3.79 3.85
N ILE A 108 11.01 -4.85 3.56
CA ILE A 108 9.61 -4.76 3.15
C ILE A 108 8.74 -5.17 4.32
N HIS A 109 7.82 -4.29 4.71
CA HIS A 109 6.89 -4.50 5.80
C HIS A 109 5.59 -5.07 5.27
N THR A 110 5.00 -5.98 6.02
CA THR A 110 3.69 -6.55 5.72
C THR A 110 2.78 -6.39 6.93
N SER A 111 1.50 -6.18 6.66
CA SER A 111 0.47 -6.04 7.68
C SER A 111 -0.78 -6.83 7.28
N VAL A 112 -1.66 -7.07 8.25
CA VAL A 112 -2.94 -7.73 8.03
C VAL A 112 -4.05 -6.68 8.04
N CYS A 113 -4.91 -6.70 7.03
CA CYS A 113 -6.06 -5.81 6.99
C CYS A 113 -7.06 -6.19 8.10
N PRO A 114 -7.45 -5.24 8.98
CA PRO A 114 -8.36 -5.54 10.08
C PRO A 114 -9.80 -5.83 9.60
N GLU A 115 -10.18 -5.36 8.41
CA GLU A 115 -11.52 -5.61 7.85
C GLU A 115 -11.65 -7.00 7.24
N CYS A 116 -10.82 -7.32 6.25
CA CYS A 116 -10.94 -8.54 5.45
C CYS A 116 -9.91 -9.62 5.78
N GLY A 117 -8.91 -9.32 6.62
CA GLY A 117 -7.89 -10.28 7.05
C GLY A 117 -6.86 -10.65 5.99
N ARG A 118 -6.77 -9.90 4.88
CA ARG A 118 -5.75 -10.12 3.86
C ARG A 118 -4.40 -9.58 4.34
N VAL A 119 -3.33 -10.35 4.11
CA VAL A 119 -1.94 -9.88 4.24
C VAL A 119 -1.63 -8.99 3.05
N TYR A 120 -1.01 -7.84 3.29
CA TYR A 120 -0.60 -6.91 2.24
C TYR A 120 0.74 -6.26 2.60
N VAL A 121 1.37 -5.61 1.63
CA VAL A 121 2.62 -4.85 1.85
C VAL A 121 2.29 -3.47 2.41
N SER A 122 2.71 -3.24 3.66
CA SER A 122 2.45 -2.03 4.44
C SER A 122 3.50 -0.94 4.27
N GLY A 123 4.61 -1.25 3.64
CA GLY A 123 5.71 -0.30 3.62
C GLY A 123 6.98 -0.90 3.13
N GLY A 124 7.92 -0.04 2.82
CA GLY A 124 9.32 -0.38 2.82
C GLY A 124 10.08 0.55 3.73
N THR A 125 11.26 0.12 4.12
CA THR A 125 12.28 1.00 4.69
C THR A 125 13.59 0.67 4.02
N THR A 126 14.18 1.70 3.42
CA THR A 126 15.55 1.63 2.95
C THR A 126 16.49 2.05 4.08
N THR A 127 17.64 1.40 4.19
CA THR A 127 18.72 1.78 5.11
C THR A 127 20.03 1.76 4.35
N THR A 128 20.77 2.85 4.43
CA THR A 128 22.03 3.03 3.71
C THR A 128 23.10 3.57 4.64
N GLN A 129 24.35 3.13 4.45
CA GLN A 129 25.52 3.61 5.17
C GLN A 129 26.56 4.06 4.15
N ILE A 130 26.95 5.33 4.22
CA ILE A 130 27.92 5.94 3.29
C ILE A 130 29.16 6.38 4.08
N LYS A 131 30.34 6.00 3.59
CA LYS A 131 31.63 6.47 4.12
C LYS A 131 32.20 7.53 3.19
N TYR A 132 32.41 8.74 3.70
CA TYR A 132 33.10 9.81 2.99
C TYR A 132 34.60 9.78 3.32
N THR A 133 35.47 10.02 2.33
CA THR A 133 36.94 9.89 2.49
C THR A 133 37.64 11.17 2.93
N ASN A 134 36.92 12.31 3.04
CA ASN A 134 37.48 13.59 3.48
C ASN A 134 37.16 13.88 4.96
N ASP A 135 37.83 13.18 5.89
CA ASP A 135 37.74 13.42 7.36
C ASP A 135 38.43 14.73 7.84
N ALA A 136 38.59 15.73 6.98
CA ALA A 136 39.29 16.97 7.32
C ALA A 136 38.57 18.22 6.80
N GLN A 137 37.35 18.52 7.29
CA GLN A 137 36.82 19.90 7.36
C GLN A 137 35.69 19.99 8.42
N PRO A 138 35.61 21.07 9.23
CA PRO A 138 34.69 21.22 10.36
C PRO A 138 33.18 21.29 10.01
N TYR A 139 32.82 21.22 8.72
CA TYR A 139 31.43 21.10 8.25
C TYR A 139 30.80 19.71 8.50
N GLN A 140 31.64 18.72 8.89
CA GLN A 140 31.29 17.30 9.04
C GLN A 140 30.33 16.95 10.18
N ALA A 141 30.05 17.86 11.12
CA ALA A 141 29.05 17.62 12.17
C ALA A 141 27.63 17.66 11.61
N ASN A 142 27.35 18.56 10.67
CA ASN A 142 26.02 18.69 10.06
C ASN A 142 25.76 17.59 9.02
N ALA A 143 26.78 17.13 8.28
CA ALA A 143 26.64 16.02 7.33
C ALA A 143 26.39 14.68 8.04
N LYS A 144 27.09 14.41 9.16
CA LYS A 144 26.81 13.24 9.99
C LYS A 144 25.46 13.36 10.71
N SER A 145 25.07 14.54 11.17
CA SER A 145 23.74 14.75 11.75
C SER A 145 22.64 14.64 10.70
N SER A 146 22.86 15.06 9.46
CA SER A 146 21.90 14.92 8.37
C SER A 146 21.87 13.50 7.80
N ASP A 147 22.92 12.69 7.91
CA ASP A 147 22.87 11.26 7.52
C ASP A 147 22.45 10.34 8.69
N ALA A 148 22.49 10.84 9.94
CA ALA A 148 21.93 10.16 11.12
C ALA A 148 20.47 10.57 11.41
N ALA A 149 20.07 11.80 11.07
CA ALA A 149 18.68 12.27 11.09
C ALA A 149 17.96 12.05 9.75
N ASN A 150 18.68 12.15 8.61
CA ASN A 150 18.20 11.86 7.25
C ASN A 150 18.95 10.67 6.62
N GLY A 151 19.47 9.75 7.44
CA GLY A 151 19.68 8.39 6.94
C GLY A 151 18.40 8.03 6.21
N ALA A 152 18.50 7.60 4.95
CA ALA A 152 17.38 7.51 4.02
C ALA A 152 16.35 6.47 4.47
N ILE A 153 15.76 6.67 5.66
CA ILE A 153 14.69 5.95 6.27
C ILE A 153 13.51 6.31 5.39
N GLY A 154 13.24 5.44 4.43
CA GLY A 154 11.93 5.34 3.81
C GLY A 154 10.93 5.15 4.94
N GLY A 155 10.34 6.25 5.38
CA GLY A 155 9.26 6.25 6.35
C GLY A 155 7.97 6.20 5.55
N ASN A 156 7.48 5.00 5.21
CA ASN A 156 6.18 4.92 4.57
C ASN A 156 5.07 5.09 5.61
N PHE A 157 4.15 6.02 5.35
CA PHE A 157 2.94 6.17 6.12
C PHE A 157 1.75 5.58 5.35
N ASP A 158 1.19 4.51 5.89
CA ASP A 158 -0.07 3.97 5.41
C ASP A 158 -1.24 4.78 5.97
N SER A 159 -1.79 5.66 5.13
CA SER A 159 -3.05 6.34 5.45
C SER A 159 -4.22 5.40 5.19
N ALA A 160 -4.61 4.64 6.21
CA ALA A 160 -5.90 3.96 6.25
C ALA A 160 -6.45 4.15 7.67
N ALA A 161 -7.31 5.16 7.82
CA ALA A 161 -8.13 5.38 9.01
C ALA A 161 -9.52 4.79 8.79
#